data_AF-B0N8P0-F1
#
_entry.id   AF-B0N8P0-F1
#
_cell.length_a   1.000
_cell.length_b   1.000
_cell.length_c   1.000
_cell.angle_alpha   90.00
_cell.angle_beta   90.00
_cell.angle_gamma   90.00
#
_symmetry.space_group_name_H-M   'P 1'
#
loop_
_entity.id
_entity.type
_entity.pdbx_description
1 polymer ?
#
loop_
_entity_poly.entity_id
_entity_poly.type
_entity_poly.pdbx_seq_one_letter_code
_entity_poly.pdbx_strand_id
1 'polypeptide(L)'
;VYKNIENIYTKLENELSEYSNDVDINVCIAGEYTKKLKKAKISDILQKILYNMYAEKISDIEEENFLSVNAYSKLLKENNLKYLDREINLNIGIRYSEDDDKTMIYIATPIIKIDY
;
A
#
# COMPACT_ATOMS: atom_id res chain seq x y z
N VAL A 1 -11.55 -2.65 15.68
CA VAL A 1 -10.67 -3.04 14.56
C VAL A 1 -9.30 -2.38 14.66
N TYR A 2 -9.20 -1.04 14.64
CA TYR A 2 -7.90 -0.31 14.72
C TYR A 2 -7.00 -0.71 15.90
N LYS A 3 -7.54 -0.76 17.13
CA LYS A 3 -6.78 -1.18 18.33
C LYS A 3 -6.17 -2.58 18.22
N ASN A 4 -6.75 -3.48 17.42
CA ASN A 4 -6.19 -4.82 17.25
C ASN A 4 -4.96 -4.82 16.34
N ILE A 5 -4.95 -3.97 15.29
CA ILE A 5 -3.81 -3.87 14.37
C ILE A 5 -2.61 -3.26 15.08
N GLU A 6 -2.82 -2.19 15.86
CA GLU A 6 -1.79 -1.57 16.68
C GLU A 6 -1.21 -2.57 17.69
N ASN A 7 -2.07 -3.29 18.42
CA ASN A 7 -1.62 -4.31 19.37
C ASN A 7 -0.81 -5.45 18.70
N ILE A 8 -1.21 -5.87 17.50
CA ILE A 8 -0.48 -6.89 16.74
C ILE A 8 0.90 -6.35 16.32
N TYR A 9 0.96 -5.12 15.84
CA TYR A 9 2.22 -4.48 15.46
C TYR A 9 3.17 -4.40 16.65
N THR A 10 2.72 -3.84 17.78
CA THR A 10 3.54 -3.71 18.99
C THR A 10 3.99 -5.07 19.52
N LYS A 11 3.12 -6.09 19.49
CA LYS A 11 3.51 -7.43 19.90
C LYS A 11 4.59 -8.00 18.97
N LEU A 12 4.41 -7.87 17.66
CA LEU A 12 5.36 -8.38 16.67
C LEU A 12 6.72 -7.68 16.79
N GLU A 13 6.72 -6.36 16.94
CA GLU A 13 7.93 -5.55 17.13
C GLU A 13 8.71 -5.98 18.38
N ASN A 14 8.02 -6.11 19.52
CA ASN A 14 8.66 -6.55 20.77
C ASN A 14 9.30 -7.94 20.63
N GLU A 15 8.57 -8.91 20.05
CA GLU A 15 9.07 -10.27 19.88
C GLU A 15 10.27 -10.33 18.92
N LEU A 16 10.23 -9.57 17.81
CA LEU A 16 11.33 -9.53 16.85
C LEU A 16 12.56 -8.80 17.40
N SER A 17 12.36 -7.81 18.29
CA SER A 17 13.43 -7.06 18.93
C SER A 17 14.34 -7.92 19.81
N GLU A 18 13.85 -9.07 20.29
CA GLU A 18 14.66 -10.05 21.03
C GLU A 18 15.74 -10.72 20.16
N TYR A 19 15.55 -10.74 18.83
CA TYR A 19 16.44 -11.41 17.88
C TYR A 19 17.29 -10.45 17.06
N SER A 20 16.79 -9.24 16.77
CA SER A 20 17.51 -8.21 16.03
C SER A 20 17.07 -6.82 16.49
N ASN A 21 18.03 -5.90 16.64
CA ASN A 21 17.74 -4.48 16.84
C ASN A 21 17.46 -3.74 15.52
N ASP A 22 17.58 -4.44 14.38
CA ASP A 22 17.39 -3.92 13.03
C ASP A 22 16.29 -4.74 12.36
N VAL A 23 15.03 -4.31 12.55
CA VAL A 23 13.83 -5.01 12.09
C VAL A 23 12.96 -4.05 11.30
N ASP A 24 12.78 -4.35 10.02
CA ASP A 24 11.89 -3.60 9.14
C ASP A 24 10.52 -4.28 9.02
N ILE A 25 9.51 -3.73 9.69
CA ILE A 25 8.12 -4.18 9.56
C ILE A 25 7.45 -3.44 8.42
N ASN A 26 7.00 -4.21 7.41
CA ASN A 26 6.27 -3.70 6.26
C ASN A 26 4.80 -4.10 6.42
N VAL A 27 3.89 -3.16 6.18
CA VAL A 27 2.45 -3.42 6.31
C VAL A 27 1.80 -3.31 4.95
N CYS A 28 0.97 -4.29 4.60
CA CYS A 28 0.12 -4.27 3.41
C CYS A 28 -1.32 -4.54 3.83
N ILE A 29 -2.23 -3.64 3.45
CA ILE A 29 -3.67 -3.84 3.59
C ILE A 29 -4.21 -4.18 2.21
N ALA A 30 -4.87 -5.34 2.13
CA ALA A 30 -5.56 -5.80 0.93
C ALA A 30 -7.07 -5.68 1.09
N GLY A 31 -7.75 -5.29 0.02
CA GLY A 31 -9.20 -5.30 -0.11
C GLY A 31 -9.61 -5.69 -1.52
N GLU A 32 -10.88 -6.04 -1.69
CA GLU A 32 -11.38 -6.50 -2.98
C GLU A 32 -12.74 -5.87 -3.32
N TYR A 33 -12.97 -5.70 -4.62
CA TYR A 33 -14.28 -5.50 -5.21
C TYR A 33 -14.59 -6.68 -6.12
N THR A 34 -15.84 -7.13 -6.13
CA THR A 34 -16.31 -8.08 -7.14
C THR A 34 -16.29 -7.41 -8.51
N LYS A 35 -15.81 -8.14 -9.52
CA LYS A 35 -15.73 -7.76 -10.94
C LYS A 35 -14.70 -6.68 -11.27
N LYS A 36 -14.51 -6.47 -12.58
CA LYS A 36 -13.69 -5.39 -13.13
C LYS A 36 -14.32 -4.02 -12.83
N LEU A 37 -13.55 -3.13 -12.20
CA LEU A 37 -13.97 -1.75 -11.99
C LEU A 37 -13.75 -0.90 -13.25
N LYS A 38 -14.66 0.05 -13.50
CA LYS A 38 -14.46 1.07 -14.53
C LYS A 38 -13.34 2.04 -14.14
N LYS A 39 -12.58 2.54 -15.11
CA LYS A 39 -11.46 3.48 -14.88
C LYS A 39 -11.84 4.69 -14.02
N ALA A 40 -13.03 5.27 -14.21
CA ALA A 40 -13.52 6.38 -13.38
C ALA A 40 -13.63 6.00 -11.88
N LYS A 41 -14.04 4.76 -11.59
CA LYS A 41 -14.14 4.27 -10.21
C LYS A 41 -12.77 4.00 -9.59
N ILE A 42 -11.83 3.47 -10.38
CA ILE A 42 -10.43 3.28 -9.97
C ILE A 42 -9.81 4.65 -9.60
N SER A 43 -10.04 5.68 -10.43
CA SER A 43 -9.57 7.04 -10.16
C SER A 43 -10.18 7.64 -8.87
N ASP A 44 -11.50 7.48 -8.66
CA ASP A 44 -12.18 7.90 -7.42
C ASP A 44 -11.57 7.22 -6.17
N ILE A 45 -11.31 5.91 -6.24
CA ILE A 45 -10.68 5.16 -5.16
C ILE A 45 -9.27 5.67 -4.89
N LEU A 46 -8.44 5.80 -5.92
CA LEU A 46 -7.07 6.29 -5.79
C LEU A 46 -7.03 7.67 -5.13
N GLN A 47 -7.87 8.61 -5.60
CA GLN A 47 -7.92 9.96 -5.05
C GLN A 47 -8.32 9.96 -3.58
N LYS A 48 -9.28 9.10 -3.18
CA LYS A 48 -9.66 8.94 -1.78
C LYS A 48 -8.53 8.39 -0.93
N ILE A 49 -7.77 7.40 -1.43
CA ILE A 49 -6.62 6.86 -0.70
C ILE A 49 -5.57 7.96 -0.51
N LEU A 50 -5.16 8.63 -1.59
CA LEU A 50 -4.15 9.70 -1.53
C LEU A 50 -4.57 10.85 -0.60
N TYR A 51 -5.84 11.28 -0.67
CA TYR A 51 -6.37 12.33 0.19
C TYR A 51 -6.33 11.94 1.67
N ASN A 52 -6.84 10.76 2.03
CA ASN A 52 -6.88 10.31 3.43
C ASN A 52 -5.49 10.00 3.99
N MET A 53 -4.55 9.61 3.14
CA MET A 53 -3.16 9.37 3.52
C MET A 53 -2.32 10.66 3.53
N TYR A 54 -2.91 11.83 3.25
CA TYR A 54 -2.19 13.07 3.01
C TYR A 54 -0.94 12.87 2.14
N ALA A 55 -1.14 12.16 1.03
CA ALA A 55 -0.08 11.65 0.19
C ALA A 55 -0.01 12.33 -1.17
N GLU A 56 1.21 12.59 -1.61
CA GLU A 56 1.54 13.07 -2.95
C GLU A 56 1.95 11.89 -3.82
N LYS A 57 1.32 11.75 -4.99
CA LYS A 57 1.71 10.77 -6.00
C LYS A 57 3.06 11.19 -6.61
N ILE A 58 4.03 10.27 -6.61
CA ILE A 58 5.38 10.47 -7.16
C ILE A 58 5.49 9.89 -8.57
N SER A 59 5.04 8.65 -8.76
CA SER A 59 5.03 7.97 -10.05
C SER A 59 3.93 6.93 -10.12
N ASP A 60 3.60 6.49 -11.34
CA ASP A 60 2.66 5.41 -11.57
C ASP A 60 3.00 4.61 -12.82
N ILE A 61 2.51 3.38 -12.83
CA ILE A 61 2.47 2.48 -13.98
C ILE A 61 1.01 2.09 -14.16
N GLU A 62 0.44 2.39 -15.32
CA GLU A 62 -0.94 2.04 -15.68
C GLU A 62 -0.93 1.14 -16.93
N GLU A 63 -1.54 -0.03 -16.80
CA GLU A 63 -1.82 -0.99 -17.87
C GLU A 63 -3.33 -1.34 -17.86
N GLU A 64 -3.78 -2.16 -18.81
CA GLU A 64 -5.22 -2.43 -19.00
C GLU A 64 -5.94 -2.97 -17.75
N ASN A 65 -5.27 -3.85 -17.01
CA ASN A 65 -5.82 -4.54 -15.84
C ASN A 65 -5.09 -4.16 -14.53
N PHE A 66 -4.19 -3.17 -14.58
CA PHE A 66 -3.25 -2.92 -13.50
C PHE A 66 -2.90 -1.44 -13.35
N LEU A 67 -2.87 -0.96 -12.11
CA LEU A 67 -2.38 0.35 -11.73
C LEU A 67 -1.50 0.21 -10.49
N SER A 68 -0.25 0.66 -10.57
CA SER A 68 0.64 0.79 -9.42
C SER A 68 1.04 2.24 -9.25
N VAL A 69 0.96 2.76 -8.03
CA VAL A 69 1.27 4.15 -7.69
C VAL A 69 2.26 4.19 -6.55
N ASN A 70 3.39 4.84 -6.77
CA ASN A 70 4.32 5.21 -5.71
C ASN A 70 3.97 6.61 -5.21
N ALA A 71 3.89 6.77 -3.90
CA ALA A 71 3.49 8.01 -3.25
C ALA A 71 4.33 8.27 -1.99
N TYR A 72 4.30 9.53 -1.57
CA TYR A 72 4.84 9.98 -0.30
C TYR A 72 3.73 10.54 0.57
N SER A 73 3.47 9.89 1.70
CA SER A 73 2.55 10.33 2.73
C SER A 73 3.30 11.13 3.80
N LYS A 74 2.77 12.30 4.15
CA LYS A 74 3.28 13.10 5.28
C LYS A 74 2.86 12.54 6.64
N LEU A 75 1.95 11.56 6.67
CA LEU A 75 1.50 10.90 7.91
C LEU A 75 2.46 9.78 8.34
N LEU A 76 3.18 9.20 7.38
CA LEU A 76 4.16 8.13 7.61
C LEU A 76 5.54 8.76 7.77
N LYS A 77 6.16 8.58 8.94
CA LYS A 77 7.43 9.25 9.30
C LYS A 77 8.66 8.36 9.17
N GLU A 78 8.45 7.06 8.98
CA GLU A 78 9.49 6.03 9.03
C GLU A 78 9.45 5.17 7.76
N ASN A 79 10.52 4.41 7.55
CA ASN A 79 10.66 3.43 6.46
C ASN A 79 10.59 4.03 5.04
N ASN A 80 11.07 5.26 4.85
CA ASN A 80 11.15 5.88 3.52
C ASN A 80 12.19 5.17 2.64
N LEU A 81 11.82 4.92 1.38
CA LEU A 81 12.72 4.42 0.35
C LEU A 81 13.11 5.56 -0.60
N LYS A 82 14.36 5.58 -1.04
CA LYS A 82 14.80 6.48 -2.12
C LYS A 82 14.44 5.90 -3.48
N TYR A 83 13.76 6.69 -4.30
CA TYR A 83 13.37 6.36 -5.67
C TYR A 83 13.51 7.61 -6.56
N LEU A 84 14.40 7.55 -7.56
CA LEU A 84 14.65 8.65 -8.51
C LEU A 84 14.86 10.01 -7.81
N ASP A 85 15.74 10.04 -6.80
CA ASP A 85 16.04 11.19 -5.94
C ASP A 85 14.87 11.76 -5.13
N ARG A 86 13.75 11.03 -5.07
CA ARG A 86 12.62 11.33 -4.19
C ARG A 86 12.45 10.25 -3.14
N GLU A 87 11.72 10.59 -2.08
CA GLU A 87 11.32 9.61 -1.08
C GLU A 87 9.93 9.06 -1.42
N ILE A 88 9.76 7.75 -1.22
CA ILE A 88 8.47 7.08 -1.26
C ILE A 88 8.29 6.30 0.04
N ASN A 89 7.07 6.27 0.56
CA ASN A 89 6.73 5.51 1.77
C ASN A 89 5.32 4.91 1.71
N LEU A 90 4.69 4.98 0.54
CA LEU A 90 3.38 4.43 0.26
C LEU A 90 3.36 3.88 -1.17
N ASN A 91 2.91 2.65 -1.33
CA ASN A 91 2.67 2.02 -2.62
C ASN A 91 1.23 1.52 -2.69
N ILE A 92 0.53 1.83 -3.78
CA ILE A 92 -0.87 1.49 -3.99
C ILE A 92 -0.96 0.67 -5.27
N GLY A 93 -1.49 -0.55 -5.17
CA GLY A 93 -1.74 -1.43 -6.31
C GLY A 93 -3.23 -1.65 -6.51
N ILE A 94 -3.73 -1.53 -7.72
CA ILE A 94 -5.10 -1.87 -8.10
C ILE A 94 -5.02 -2.81 -9.30
N ARG A 95 -5.44 -4.06 -9.13
CA ARG A 95 -5.33 -5.11 -10.16
C ARG A 95 -6.65 -5.81 -10.36
N TYR A 96 -7.07 -5.99 -11.59
CA TYR A 96 -8.15 -6.90 -11.94
C TYR A 96 -7.60 -8.29 -12.26
N SER A 97 -8.12 -9.31 -11.57
CA SER A 97 -7.91 -10.73 -11.84
C SER A 97 -9.06 -11.25 -12.68
N GLU A 98 -8.76 -11.71 -13.91
CA GLU A 98 -9.74 -12.34 -14.79
C GLU A 98 -10.17 -13.72 -14.26
N ASP A 99 -9.24 -14.46 -13.65
CA ASP A 99 -9.49 -15.80 -13.09
C ASP A 99 -10.47 -15.76 -11.92
N ASP A 100 -10.34 -14.75 -11.05
CA ASP A 100 -11.18 -14.61 -9.86
C ASP A 100 -12.41 -13.71 -10.09
N ASP A 101 -12.50 -13.04 -11.24
CA ASP A 101 -13.46 -11.95 -11.54
C ASP A 101 -13.51 -10.93 -10.40
N LYS A 102 -12.35 -10.43 -9.97
CA LYS A 102 -12.19 -9.51 -8.84
C LYS A 102 -11.19 -8.40 -9.13
N THR A 103 -11.47 -7.22 -8.60
CA THR A 103 -10.49 -6.13 -8.54
C THR A 103 -9.89 -6.06 -7.13
N MET A 104 -8.61 -6.42 -7.01
CA MET A 104 -7.81 -6.32 -5.79
C MET A 104 -7.25 -4.91 -5.62
N ILE A 105 -7.20 -4.45 -4.38
CA ILE A 105 -6.60 -3.18 -3.98
C ILE A 105 -5.62 -3.47 -2.85
N TYR A 106 -4.38 -3.05 -3.04
CA TYR A 106 -3.30 -3.15 -2.07
C TYR A 106 -2.84 -1.75 -1.69
N ILE A 107 -2.65 -1.52 -0.39
CA ILE A 107 -2.06 -0.30 0.15
C ILE A 107 -0.96 -0.73 1.10
N ALA A 108 0.29 -0.46 0.74
CA ALA A 108 1.44 -0.90 1.50
C ALA A 108 2.37 0.24 1.87
N THR A 109 3.07 0.07 2.99
CA THR A 109 4.18 0.92 3.41
C THR A 109 5.45 0.09 3.62
N PRO A 110 6.59 0.50 3.04
CA PRO A 110 6.71 1.49 1.97
C PRO A 110 6.32 0.95 0.60
N ILE A 111 6.43 -0.36 0.39
CA ILE A 111 6.21 -1.02 -0.90
C ILE A 111 5.46 -2.36 -0.73
N ILE A 112 4.67 -2.75 -1.73
CA ILE A 112 4.05 -4.08 -1.75
C ILE A 112 5.16 -5.11 -2.01
N LYS A 113 5.35 -6.05 -1.07
CA LYS A 113 6.35 -7.14 -1.15
C LYS A 113 5.73 -8.51 -1.46
N ILE A 114 4.41 -8.60 -1.53
CA ILE A 114 3.73 -9.83 -1.95
C ILE A 114 3.72 -9.88 -3.47
N ASP A 115 3.92 -11.06 -4.04
CA ASP A 115 3.67 -11.29 -5.46
C ASP A 115 2.16 -11.19 -5.70
N TYR A 116 1.75 -10.47 -6.74
CA TYR A 116 0.33 -10.26 -7.10
C TYR A 116 0.08 -10.25 -8.59
#